data_AF-A0A7S3IWW2-F1
#
_entry.id   AF-A0A7S3IWW2-F1
#
_cell.length_a   1.000
_cell.length_b   1.000
_cell.length_c   1.000
_cell.angle_alpha   90.00
_cell.angle_beta   90.00
_cell.angle_gamma   90.00
#
_symmetry.space_group_name_H-M   'P 1'
#
loop_
_entity.id
_entity.type
_entity.pdbx_description
1 polymer ?
#
loop_
_entity_poly.entity_id
_entity_poly.type
_entity_poly.pdbx_seq_one_letter_code
_entity_poly.pdbx_strand_id
1 'polypeptide(L)'
;MISLFIFIALTYRSGAMRNKLKSYPETLYQIWEENDESGRGKITENDLTLRDSNVWSHTHRMYLIGFNSIRYPWFIPKDFPRDALKKQDRDKFLKFIDDINPKLKYSLLEKWAFVFFNVFYPPLSKTFHFYLRKKKFEVLQGAIYLHFPPQFWTDKGDNKSIRLGCSKCDYQLAYFDFIDYEKKRENWLGLKVPMPILLAGAGTFNHPYKLDYERDIYAKSLVLIKFDFFQDKLPIFLENFNTQLAKLSFLKLETQVMRDLSKTVRWLESANLAMFNHFNIKCILYLVENQYTEVEMGVFKQKRRSFPLESIFFEAFPEMYVTLLRYVKAKIMSHKSEIRLALVFKRFDKKKFVKTEQRISKMTKTAIEISAYKVAIAREESVLFDDDDTDKEDEKITFANRPANALGQ
;
A
#
# COMPACT_ATOMS: atom_id res chain seq x y z
N MET A 1 32.85 -24.87 -17.26
CA MET A 1 31.79 -25.82 -16.81
C MET A 1 30.79 -25.16 -15.86
N ILE A 2 31.21 -24.62 -14.70
CA ILE A 2 30.30 -23.97 -13.73
C ILE A 2 29.55 -22.77 -14.35
N SER A 3 30.22 -21.92 -15.13
CA SER A 3 29.61 -20.77 -15.82
C SER A 3 28.52 -21.19 -16.82
N LEU A 4 28.75 -22.26 -17.58
CA LEU A 4 27.79 -22.82 -18.54
C LEU A 4 26.57 -23.39 -17.80
N PHE A 5 26.77 -24.05 -16.66
CA PHE A 5 25.69 -24.58 -15.82
C PHE A 5 24.83 -23.45 -15.23
N ILE A 6 25.47 -22.37 -14.75
CA ILE A 6 24.78 -21.17 -14.28
C ILE A 6 23.98 -20.53 -15.42
N PHE A 7 24.58 -20.42 -16.62
CA PHE A 7 23.91 -19.83 -17.77
C PHE A 7 22.69 -20.65 -18.23
N ILE A 8 22.81 -21.98 -18.27
CA ILE A 8 21.69 -22.88 -18.58
C ILE A 8 20.61 -22.77 -17.50
N ALA A 9 20.98 -22.76 -16.22
CA ALA A 9 20.03 -22.61 -15.12
C ALA A 9 19.29 -21.25 -15.15
N LEU A 10 20.01 -20.16 -15.49
CA LEU A 10 19.41 -18.83 -15.66
C LEU A 10 18.51 -18.77 -16.90
N THR A 11 18.91 -19.40 -18.00
CA THR A 11 18.10 -19.47 -19.24
C THR A 11 16.85 -20.31 -19.02
N TYR A 12 16.96 -21.43 -18.33
CA TYR A 12 15.83 -22.27 -17.92
C TYR A 12 14.91 -21.52 -16.95
N ARG A 13 15.46 -20.81 -15.96
CA ARG A 13 14.68 -19.98 -15.04
C ARG A 13 14.01 -18.81 -15.75
N SER A 14 14.67 -18.20 -16.73
CA SER A 14 14.12 -17.14 -17.57
C SER A 14 12.98 -17.67 -18.45
N GLY A 15 13.17 -18.83 -19.10
CA GLY A 15 12.13 -19.52 -19.85
C GLY A 15 10.96 -19.95 -18.96
N ALA A 16 11.23 -20.46 -17.77
CA ALA A 16 10.23 -20.78 -16.76
C ALA A 16 9.50 -19.53 -16.26
N MET A 17 10.19 -18.42 -16.01
CA MET A 17 9.55 -17.14 -15.66
C MET A 17 8.71 -16.60 -16.82
N ARG A 18 9.18 -16.68 -18.07
CA ARG A 18 8.42 -16.28 -19.26
C ARG A 18 7.18 -17.14 -19.44
N ASN A 19 7.29 -18.45 -19.28
CA ASN A 19 6.16 -19.37 -19.35
C ASN A 19 5.22 -19.18 -18.17
N LYS A 20 5.76 -18.87 -16.98
CA LYS A 20 4.99 -18.53 -15.79
C LYS A 20 4.28 -17.19 -15.96
N LEU A 21 4.90 -16.21 -16.60
CA LEU A 21 4.29 -14.92 -16.98
C LEU A 21 3.19 -15.11 -18.03
N LYS A 22 3.36 -16.05 -18.98
CA LYS A 22 2.32 -16.46 -19.94
C LYS A 22 1.19 -17.26 -19.27
N SER A 23 1.50 -18.05 -18.24
CA SER A 23 0.53 -18.88 -17.52
C SER A 23 -0.11 -18.18 -16.31
N TYR A 24 0.46 -17.06 -15.85
CA TYR A 24 -0.16 -16.18 -14.87
C TYR A 24 -1.25 -15.44 -15.59
N PRO A 25 -2.48 -15.70 -15.20
CA PRO A 25 -3.44 -15.96 -16.22
C PRO A 25 -3.74 -14.63 -16.90
N GLU A 26 -3.78 -14.76 -18.20
CA GLU A 26 -4.75 -14.15 -19.07
C GLU A 26 -6.15 -13.97 -18.42
N THR A 27 -6.50 -14.33 -17.17
CA THR A 27 -7.86 -14.19 -16.61
C THR A 27 -8.37 -12.75 -16.58
N LEU A 28 -7.60 -11.75 -16.14
CA LEU A 28 -8.10 -10.36 -16.22
C LEU A 28 -8.26 -9.93 -17.69
N TYR A 29 -7.38 -10.41 -18.58
CA TYR A 29 -7.33 -10.09 -20.01
C TYR A 29 -8.44 -10.81 -20.80
N GLN A 30 -8.70 -12.08 -20.47
CA GLN A 30 -9.75 -12.95 -20.96
C GLN A 30 -11.08 -12.49 -20.41
N ILE A 31 -11.22 -12.19 -19.12
CA ILE A 31 -12.45 -11.58 -18.58
C ILE A 31 -12.72 -10.23 -19.26
N TRP A 32 -11.66 -9.47 -19.56
CA TRP A 32 -11.78 -8.23 -20.33
C TRP A 32 -12.27 -8.48 -21.77
N GLU A 33 -11.94 -9.60 -22.39
CA GLU A 33 -12.38 -9.95 -23.75
C GLU A 33 -13.74 -10.68 -23.78
N GLU A 34 -13.95 -11.64 -22.88
CA GLU A 34 -15.05 -12.60 -22.81
C GLU A 34 -16.28 -12.07 -22.05
N ASN A 35 -16.15 -11.01 -21.26
CA ASN A 35 -17.24 -10.45 -20.43
C ASN A 35 -17.84 -11.44 -19.40
N ASP A 36 -17.10 -12.43 -18.91
CA ASP A 36 -17.64 -13.34 -17.91
C ASP A 36 -17.76 -12.68 -16.52
N GLU A 37 -19.00 -12.39 -16.13
CA GLU A 37 -19.34 -11.82 -14.83
C GLU A 37 -19.79 -12.87 -13.79
N SER A 38 -19.86 -14.15 -14.16
CA SER A 38 -20.43 -15.24 -13.34
C SER A 38 -19.72 -15.48 -11.98
N GLY A 39 -18.53 -14.91 -11.81
CA GLY A 39 -17.72 -15.00 -10.61
C GLY A 39 -17.83 -13.82 -9.64
N ARG A 40 -18.53 -12.73 -9.98
CA ARG A 40 -18.49 -11.45 -9.24
C ARG A 40 -18.94 -11.53 -7.78
N GLY A 41 -19.99 -12.28 -7.48
CA GLY A 41 -20.52 -12.48 -6.13
C GLY A 41 -19.97 -13.70 -5.38
N LYS A 42 -19.12 -14.52 -6.01
CA LYS A 42 -18.66 -15.79 -5.42
C LYS A 42 -17.58 -15.53 -4.38
N ILE A 43 -17.92 -15.73 -3.11
CA ILE A 43 -16.99 -15.69 -1.99
C ILE A 43 -17.21 -16.89 -1.06
N THR A 44 -16.22 -17.15 -0.21
CA THR A 44 -16.34 -18.12 0.89
C THR A 44 -15.75 -17.52 2.15
N GLU A 45 -16.04 -18.09 3.33
CA GLU A 45 -15.41 -17.68 4.58
C GLU A 45 -13.87 -17.64 4.49
N ASN A 46 -13.28 -18.57 3.72
CA ASN A 46 -11.84 -18.69 3.53
C ASN A 46 -11.29 -17.90 2.34
N ASP A 47 -12.15 -17.29 1.52
CA ASP A 47 -11.75 -16.49 0.38
C ASP A 47 -12.70 -15.32 0.15
N LEU A 48 -12.28 -14.16 0.65
CA LEU A 48 -12.93 -12.87 0.46
C LEU A 48 -12.13 -11.98 -0.49
N THR A 49 -11.20 -12.55 -1.26
CA THR A 49 -10.32 -11.74 -2.10
C THR A 49 -11.11 -11.10 -3.25
N LEU A 50 -10.62 -9.94 -3.70
CA LEU A 50 -11.14 -9.33 -4.92
C LEU A 50 -10.91 -10.30 -6.09
N ARG A 51 -11.87 -10.43 -7.00
CA ARG A 51 -11.72 -11.22 -8.23
C ARG A 51 -11.60 -10.31 -9.44
N ASP A 52 -11.04 -10.85 -10.53
CA ASP A 52 -10.74 -10.06 -11.73
C ASP A 52 -12.04 -9.47 -12.32
N SER A 53 -13.15 -10.22 -12.24
CA SER A 53 -14.49 -9.75 -12.65
C SER A 53 -15.05 -8.60 -11.81
N ASN A 54 -14.48 -8.30 -10.64
CA ASN A 54 -14.90 -7.19 -9.80
C ASN A 54 -14.19 -5.87 -10.11
N VAL A 55 -13.22 -5.85 -11.03
CA VAL A 55 -12.36 -4.68 -11.26
C VAL A 55 -13.15 -3.40 -11.57
N TRP A 56 -14.23 -3.50 -12.34
CA TRP A 56 -15.09 -2.37 -12.72
C TRP A 56 -15.90 -1.78 -11.56
N SER A 57 -16.21 -2.66 -10.60
CA SER A 57 -17.02 -2.34 -9.44
C SER A 57 -16.16 -1.87 -8.28
N HIS A 58 -14.83 -1.99 -8.37
CA HIS A 58 -13.91 -1.45 -7.39
C HIS A 58 -14.06 0.07 -7.29
N THR A 59 -14.11 0.58 -6.06
CA THR A 59 -14.27 2.01 -5.81
C THR A 59 -13.09 2.60 -5.04
N HIS A 60 -12.71 1.96 -3.94
CA HIS A 60 -11.71 2.46 -3.02
C HIS A 60 -10.96 1.29 -2.38
N ARG A 61 -9.71 1.54 -2.01
CA ARG A 61 -8.91 0.62 -1.19
C ARG A 61 -8.54 1.30 0.12
N MET A 62 -8.83 0.65 1.24
CA MET A 62 -8.40 1.07 2.57
C MET A 62 -7.39 0.08 3.11
N TYR A 63 -6.18 0.55 3.38
CA TYR A 63 -5.13 -0.30 3.95
C TYR A 63 -5.30 -0.43 5.46
N LEU A 64 -5.05 -1.64 5.96
CA LEU A 64 -4.81 -1.85 7.38
C LEU A 64 -3.46 -1.24 7.73
N ILE A 65 -3.44 -0.73 8.94
CA ILE A 65 -2.31 -0.05 9.53
C ILE A 65 -1.49 -1.05 10.32
N GLY A 66 -0.17 -0.85 10.34
CA GLY A 66 0.76 -1.68 11.10
C GLY A 66 1.29 -2.86 10.29
N PHE A 67 2.36 -3.47 10.78
CA PHE A 67 3.08 -4.55 10.10
C PHE A 67 2.63 -5.96 10.50
N ASN A 68 1.48 -6.08 11.17
CA ASN A 68 1.07 -7.32 11.83
C ASN A 68 2.22 -7.89 12.67
N SER A 69 2.82 -7.07 13.50
CA SER A 69 3.95 -7.46 14.34
C SER A 69 3.56 -7.31 15.80
N ILE A 70 4.30 -7.98 16.68
CA ILE A 70 4.06 -7.88 18.12
C ILE A 70 4.05 -6.43 18.64
N ARG A 71 4.91 -5.58 18.08
CA ARG A 71 5.00 -4.16 18.45
C ARG A 71 3.98 -3.30 17.71
N TYR A 72 3.68 -3.66 16.47
CA TYR A 72 2.73 -2.97 15.60
C TYR A 72 1.71 -3.96 15.06
N PRO A 73 0.72 -4.37 15.88
CA PRO A 73 -0.38 -5.20 15.41
C PRO A 73 -1.16 -4.48 14.33
N TRP A 74 -1.95 -5.22 13.57
CA TRP A 74 -2.86 -4.57 12.64
C TRP A 74 -3.92 -3.74 13.37
N PHE A 75 -4.26 -2.63 12.74
CA PHE A 75 -5.34 -1.75 13.15
C PHE A 75 -6.13 -1.35 11.91
N ILE A 76 -7.46 -1.43 11.99
CA ILE A 76 -8.35 -0.98 10.93
C ILE A 76 -8.74 0.47 11.25
N PRO A 77 -8.41 1.44 10.38
CA PRO A 77 -8.86 2.81 10.57
C PRO A 77 -10.36 2.91 10.31
N LYS A 78 -11.02 3.87 10.98
CA LYS A 78 -12.43 4.20 10.69
C LYS A 78 -12.57 5.30 9.62
N ASP A 79 -11.47 5.87 9.14
CA ASP A 79 -11.48 6.85 8.07
C ASP A 79 -11.51 6.13 6.71
N PHE A 80 -12.72 5.98 6.17
CA PHE A 80 -12.96 5.52 4.81
C PHE A 80 -14.06 6.38 4.15
N PRO A 81 -14.11 6.45 2.81
CA PRO A 81 -15.08 7.29 2.11
C PRO A 81 -16.53 7.00 2.52
N ARG A 82 -17.29 8.06 2.82
CA ARG A 82 -18.65 7.95 3.37
C ARG A 82 -19.62 7.21 2.45
N ASP A 83 -19.34 7.23 1.15
CA ASP A 83 -20.10 6.63 0.06
C ASP A 83 -19.64 5.21 -0.32
N ALA A 84 -18.57 4.70 0.32
CA ALA A 84 -18.03 3.37 0.03
C ALA A 84 -18.97 2.22 0.41
N LEU A 85 -19.87 2.45 1.36
CA LEU A 85 -20.90 1.50 1.80
C LEU A 85 -22.25 2.21 1.95
N LYS A 86 -23.35 1.43 1.89
CA LYS A 86 -24.68 1.93 2.27
C LYS A 86 -24.67 2.31 3.76
N LYS A 87 -25.50 3.27 4.17
CA LYS A 87 -25.52 3.81 5.54
C LYS A 87 -25.59 2.72 6.62
N GLN A 88 -26.49 1.75 6.43
CA GLN A 88 -26.67 0.64 7.39
C GLN A 88 -25.42 -0.25 7.49
N ASP A 89 -24.80 -0.59 6.36
CA ASP A 89 -23.61 -1.44 6.34
C ASP A 89 -22.36 -0.70 6.81
N ARG A 90 -22.30 0.61 6.60
CA ARG A 90 -21.27 1.49 7.17
C ARG A 90 -21.31 1.45 8.70
N ASP A 91 -22.48 1.61 9.29
CA ASP A 91 -22.62 1.61 10.76
C ASP A 91 -22.30 0.21 11.33
N LYS A 92 -22.68 -0.87 10.64
CA LYS A 92 -22.24 -2.23 10.97
C LYS A 92 -20.72 -2.40 10.85
N PHE A 93 -20.09 -1.86 9.81
CA PHE A 93 -18.64 -1.95 9.62
C PHE A 93 -17.88 -1.18 10.70
N LEU A 94 -18.37 0.00 11.11
CA LEU A 94 -17.78 0.76 12.22
C LEU A 94 -17.83 -0.04 13.53
N LYS A 95 -18.96 -0.69 13.82
CA LYS A 95 -19.08 -1.58 14.98
C LYS A 95 -18.14 -2.80 14.88
N PHE A 96 -18.02 -3.40 13.69
CA PHE A 96 -17.05 -4.47 13.44
C PHE A 96 -15.62 -4.02 13.77
N ILE A 97 -15.23 -2.83 13.31
CA ILE A 97 -13.89 -2.27 13.55
C ILE A 97 -13.63 -2.15 15.06
N ASP A 98 -14.61 -1.66 15.83
CA ASP A 98 -14.52 -1.56 17.29
C ASP A 98 -14.34 -2.93 17.96
N ASP A 99 -15.07 -3.94 17.51
CA ASP A 99 -15.03 -5.29 18.09
C ASP A 99 -13.76 -6.07 17.71
N ILE A 100 -13.21 -5.86 16.52
CA ILE A 100 -12.09 -6.65 15.98
C ILE A 100 -10.71 -6.04 16.30
N ASN A 101 -10.57 -4.71 16.33
CA ASN A 101 -9.28 -4.05 16.56
C ASN A 101 -8.58 -4.51 17.86
N PRO A 102 -9.28 -4.67 19.00
CA PRO A 102 -8.69 -5.25 20.21
C PRO A 102 -8.19 -6.69 20.00
N LYS A 103 -8.90 -7.51 19.22
CA LYS A 103 -8.57 -8.93 18.94
C LYS A 103 -7.37 -9.09 18.01
N LEU A 104 -7.08 -8.08 17.17
CA LEU A 104 -5.90 -8.05 16.32
C LEU A 104 -4.59 -7.83 17.10
N LYS A 105 -4.67 -7.30 18.33
CA LYS A 105 -3.50 -7.18 19.22
C LYS A 105 -2.96 -8.57 19.59
N TYR A 106 -1.65 -8.66 19.74
CA TYR A 106 -0.99 -9.87 20.24
C TYR A 106 -1.15 -9.96 21.76
N SER A 107 -1.55 -11.14 22.24
CA SER A 107 -1.65 -11.47 23.67
C SER A 107 -0.28 -11.49 24.34
N LEU A 108 -0.23 -11.33 25.66
CA LEU A 108 1.03 -11.39 26.41
C LEU A 108 1.79 -12.72 26.18
N LEU A 109 1.06 -13.83 26.11
CA LEU A 109 1.65 -15.15 25.85
C LEU A 109 2.32 -15.22 24.47
N GLU A 110 1.65 -14.74 23.42
CA GLU A 110 2.24 -14.68 22.06
C GLU A 110 3.51 -13.83 22.03
N LYS A 111 3.52 -12.72 22.78
CA LYS A 111 4.69 -11.84 22.91
C LYS A 111 5.86 -12.55 23.61
N TRP A 112 5.60 -13.20 24.74
CA TRP A 112 6.60 -13.95 25.49
C TRP A 112 7.17 -15.11 24.68
N ALA A 113 6.32 -15.90 24.04
CA ALA A 113 6.73 -17.01 23.19
C ALA A 113 7.62 -16.54 22.03
N PHE A 114 7.26 -15.43 21.38
CA PHE A 114 8.11 -14.86 20.33
C PHE A 114 9.46 -14.37 20.84
N VAL A 115 9.50 -13.67 21.98
CA VAL A 115 10.77 -13.21 22.57
C VAL A 115 11.65 -14.42 22.92
N PHE A 116 11.07 -15.46 23.52
CA PHE A 116 11.76 -16.72 23.83
C PHE A 116 12.35 -17.35 22.56
N PHE A 117 11.54 -17.60 21.54
CA PHE A 117 12.06 -18.18 20.29
C PHE A 117 13.08 -17.26 19.61
N ASN A 118 12.90 -15.94 19.68
CA ASN A 118 13.83 -14.99 19.06
C ASN A 118 15.21 -14.99 19.73
N VAL A 119 15.28 -15.26 21.03
CA VAL A 119 16.55 -15.36 21.79
C VAL A 119 17.18 -16.74 21.62
N PHE A 120 16.41 -17.81 21.82
CA PHE A 120 16.95 -19.17 21.88
C PHE A 120 17.05 -19.86 20.52
N TYR A 121 16.16 -19.54 19.56
CA TYR A 121 16.16 -20.16 18.24
C TYR A 121 15.58 -19.25 17.14
N PRO A 122 16.35 -18.24 16.67
CA PRO A 122 15.87 -17.22 15.73
C PRO A 122 15.22 -17.73 14.44
N PRO A 123 15.66 -18.86 13.82
CA PRO A 123 14.96 -19.41 12.66
C PRO A 123 13.51 -19.81 12.95
N LEU A 124 13.25 -20.46 14.08
CA LEU A 124 11.88 -20.83 14.49
C LEU A 124 11.04 -19.62 14.83
N SER A 125 11.62 -18.58 15.43
CA SER A 125 10.93 -17.32 15.69
C SER A 125 10.31 -16.74 14.42
N LYS A 126 11.02 -16.81 13.28
CA LYS A 126 10.49 -16.34 11.99
C LYS A 126 9.28 -17.15 11.54
N THR A 127 9.37 -18.47 11.54
CA THR A 127 8.27 -19.37 11.14
C THR A 127 7.08 -19.21 12.08
N PHE A 128 7.33 -19.13 13.38
CA PHE A 128 6.30 -18.92 14.40
C PHE A 128 5.60 -17.58 14.21
N HIS A 129 6.34 -16.49 13.99
CA HIS A 129 5.74 -15.17 13.76
C HIS A 129 4.95 -15.12 12.47
N PHE A 130 5.43 -15.74 11.39
CA PHE A 130 4.66 -15.90 10.15
C PHE A 130 3.33 -16.63 10.40
N TYR A 131 3.37 -17.74 11.15
CA TYR A 131 2.16 -18.48 11.53
C TYR A 131 1.19 -17.61 12.33
N LEU A 132 1.67 -16.88 13.34
CA LEU A 132 0.81 -15.99 14.13
C LEU A 132 0.17 -14.89 13.25
N ARG A 133 0.93 -14.31 12.32
CA ARG A 133 0.42 -13.30 11.38
C ARG A 133 -0.68 -13.85 10.48
N LYS A 134 -0.45 -15.04 9.92
CA LYS A 134 -1.45 -15.76 9.13
C LYS A 134 -2.72 -16.01 9.95
N LYS A 135 -2.57 -16.49 11.19
CA LYS A 135 -3.69 -16.71 12.10
C LYS A 135 -4.48 -15.42 12.39
N LYS A 136 -3.81 -14.28 12.58
CA LYS A 136 -4.50 -12.98 12.75
C LYS A 136 -5.30 -12.59 11.51
N PHE A 137 -4.77 -12.86 10.31
CA PHE A 137 -5.51 -12.65 9.07
C PHE A 137 -6.72 -13.58 8.93
N GLU A 138 -6.57 -14.87 9.22
CA GLU A 138 -7.67 -15.84 9.18
C GLU A 138 -8.78 -15.49 10.18
N VAL A 139 -8.43 -15.05 11.39
CA VAL A 139 -9.39 -14.53 12.38
C VAL A 139 -10.13 -13.30 11.85
N LEU A 140 -9.41 -12.35 11.25
CA LEU A 140 -10.03 -11.16 10.64
C LEU A 140 -11.00 -11.57 9.53
N GLN A 141 -10.59 -12.51 8.68
CA GLN A 141 -11.34 -12.99 7.52
C GLN A 141 -12.64 -13.70 7.92
N GLY A 142 -12.58 -14.64 8.86
CA GLY A 142 -13.78 -15.32 9.36
C GLY A 142 -14.70 -14.34 10.11
N ALA A 143 -14.13 -13.45 10.93
CA ALA A 143 -14.92 -12.48 11.68
C ALA A 143 -15.68 -11.50 10.78
N ILE A 144 -15.04 -10.97 9.72
CA ILE A 144 -15.74 -10.05 8.82
C ILE A 144 -16.83 -10.79 8.02
N TYR A 145 -16.58 -12.02 7.58
CA TYR A 145 -17.55 -12.84 6.85
C TYR A 145 -18.83 -13.07 7.65
N LEU A 146 -18.69 -13.47 8.92
CA LEU A 146 -19.80 -13.73 9.82
C LEU A 146 -20.53 -12.46 10.29
N HIS A 147 -19.86 -11.30 10.27
CA HIS A 147 -20.44 -10.03 10.72
C HIS A 147 -21.50 -9.47 9.77
N PHE A 148 -21.39 -9.79 8.48
CA PHE A 148 -22.33 -9.34 7.45
C PHE A 148 -23.24 -10.47 6.97
N PRO A 149 -24.51 -10.17 6.67
CA PRO A 149 -25.44 -11.18 6.17
C PRO A 149 -25.05 -11.65 4.76
N PRO A 150 -25.42 -12.87 4.32
CA PRO A 150 -25.06 -13.39 3.01
C PRO A 150 -25.34 -12.45 1.82
N GLN A 151 -26.43 -11.69 1.89
CA GLN A 151 -26.85 -10.74 0.85
C GLN A 151 -25.82 -9.63 0.60
N PHE A 152 -25.13 -9.18 1.65
CA PHE A 152 -24.10 -8.15 1.56
C PHE A 152 -22.95 -8.54 0.62
N TRP A 153 -22.70 -9.83 0.47
CA TRP A 153 -21.59 -10.34 -0.33
C TRP A 153 -21.94 -10.57 -1.81
N THR A 154 -23.24 -10.57 -2.12
CA THR A 154 -23.76 -10.84 -3.47
C THR A 154 -23.59 -9.64 -4.40
N ASP A 155 -23.53 -9.91 -5.70
CA ASP A 155 -23.40 -8.94 -6.79
C ASP A 155 -24.74 -8.42 -7.33
N LYS A 156 -25.82 -8.57 -6.56
CA LYS A 156 -27.18 -8.24 -7.01
C LYS A 156 -27.49 -6.75 -6.81
N GLY A 157 -28.00 -6.12 -7.86
CA GLY A 157 -28.57 -4.76 -7.81
C GLY A 157 -27.55 -3.66 -7.52
N ASP A 158 -27.94 -2.70 -6.70
CA ASP A 158 -27.14 -1.55 -6.25
C ASP A 158 -26.31 -1.86 -4.99
N ASN A 159 -25.95 -3.13 -4.78
CA ASN A 159 -25.29 -3.56 -3.55
C ASN A 159 -23.86 -3.00 -3.45
N LYS A 160 -23.48 -2.57 -2.24
CA LYS A 160 -22.11 -2.15 -1.92
C LYS A 160 -21.51 -3.13 -0.92
N SER A 161 -20.32 -3.63 -1.23
CA SER A 161 -19.69 -4.73 -0.51
C SER A 161 -18.22 -4.43 -0.25
N ILE A 162 -17.53 -5.33 0.46
CA ILE A 162 -16.08 -5.26 0.68
C ILE A 162 -15.42 -6.57 0.28
N ARG A 163 -14.12 -6.51 -0.01
CA ARG A 163 -13.24 -7.66 -0.16
C ARG A 163 -12.02 -7.46 0.73
N LEU A 164 -11.45 -8.55 1.20
CA LEU A 164 -10.30 -8.53 2.09
C LEU A 164 -9.10 -9.13 1.36
N GLY A 165 -8.06 -8.33 1.18
CA GLY A 165 -6.80 -8.74 0.58
C GLY A 165 -5.64 -8.67 1.57
N CYS A 166 -4.60 -9.46 1.32
CA CYS A 166 -3.38 -9.47 2.11
C CYS A 166 -2.18 -9.96 1.28
N SER A 167 -1.00 -9.42 1.58
CA SER A 167 0.29 -9.96 1.14
C SER A 167 0.50 -11.35 1.75
N LYS A 168 0.29 -12.41 0.96
CA LYS A 168 0.44 -13.80 1.44
C LYS A 168 1.91 -14.22 1.63
N CYS A 169 2.86 -13.40 1.18
CA CYS A 169 4.29 -13.66 1.35
C CYS A 169 4.75 -13.47 2.81
N ASP A 170 4.13 -12.55 3.54
CA ASP A 170 4.61 -12.16 4.88
C ASP A 170 3.49 -11.77 5.87
N TYR A 171 2.25 -11.65 5.40
CA TYR A 171 1.08 -11.20 6.16
C TYR A 171 1.29 -9.88 6.89
N GLN A 172 2.11 -8.97 6.33
CA GLN A 172 2.38 -7.66 6.94
C GLN A 172 1.50 -6.54 6.38
N LEU A 173 0.96 -6.73 5.17
CA LEU A 173 0.10 -5.75 4.50
C LEU A 173 -1.26 -6.40 4.24
N ALA A 174 -2.33 -5.76 4.72
CA ALA A 174 -3.70 -6.14 4.42
C ALA A 174 -4.51 -4.89 4.05
N TYR A 175 -5.63 -5.10 3.36
CA TYR A 175 -6.49 -4.02 2.91
C TYR A 175 -7.92 -4.50 2.67
N PHE A 176 -8.85 -3.58 2.80
CA PHE A 176 -10.21 -3.72 2.31
C PHE A 176 -10.37 -3.04 0.96
N ASP A 177 -10.93 -3.76 0.00
CA ASP A 177 -11.36 -3.23 -1.29
C ASP A 177 -12.88 -3.04 -1.25
N PHE A 178 -13.35 -1.81 -1.46
CA PHE A 178 -14.77 -1.48 -1.49
C PHE A 178 -15.31 -1.63 -2.90
N ILE A 179 -16.45 -2.32 -3.01
CA ILE A 179 -17.11 -2.66 -4.26
C ILE A 179 -18.48 -2.01 -4.32
N ASP A 180 -18.83 -1.50 -5.49
CA ASP A 180 -20.14 -0.96 -5.83
C ASP A 180 -20.68 -1.67 -7.08
N TYR A 181 -21.61 -2.60 -6.90
CA TYR A 181 -22.16 -3.43 -7.97
C TYR A 181 -23.10 -2.69 -8.91
N GLU A 182 -23.49 -1.47 -8.57
CA GLU A 182 -24.14 -0.56 -9.52
C GLU A 182 -23.20 -0.21 -10.68
N LYS A 183 -21.87 -0.21 -10.42
CA LYS A 183 -20.85 0.05 -11.43
C LYS A 183 -20.56 -1.21 -12.22
N LYS A 184 -20.97 -1.14 -13.49
CA LYS A 184 -20.71 -2.15 -14.51
C LYS A 184 -19.68 -1.65 -15.51
N ARG A 185 -19.24 -2.55 -16.39
CA ARG A 185 -18.27 -2.24 -17.45
C ARG A 185 -18.75 -1.09 -18.33
N GLU A 186 -20.04 -1.06 -18.68
CA GLU A 186 -20.62 -0.06 -19.58
C GLU A 186 -20.57 1.35 -18.99
N ASN A 187 -20.65 1.45 -17.66
CA ASN A 187 -20.66 2.71 -16.92
C ASN A 187 -19.29 3.03 -16.28
N TRP A 188 -18.24 2.27 -16.63
CA TRP A 188 -16.93 2.45 -16.03
C TRP A 188 -16.19 3.62 -16.66
N LEU A 189 -15.91 4.65 -15.86
CA LEU A 189 -15.28 5.90 -16.30
C LEU A 189 -13.74 5.85 -16.34
N GLY A 190 -13.16 4.65 -16.28
CA GLY A 190 -11.72 4.49 -16.20
C GLY A 190 -11.17 4.42 -14.78
N LEU A 191 -9.86 4.23 -14.71
CA LEU A 191 -9.12 4.13 -13.46
C LEU A 191 -9.13 5.47 -12.71
N LYS A 192 -9.54 5.44 -11.44
CA LYS A 192 -9.47 6.61 -10.57
C LYS A 192 -8.03 6.84 -10.11
N VAL A 193 -7.56 8.07 -10.30
CA VAL A 193 -6.26 8.55 -9.82
C VAL A 193 -6.48 9.75 -8.87
N PRO A 194 -5.67 9.91 -7.80
CA PRO A 194 -4.47 9.15 -7.48
C PRO A 194 -4.76 7.71 -7.03
N MET A 195 -3.91 6.79 -7.47
CA MET A 195 -4.01 5.36 -7.18
C MET A 195 -2.79 4.91 -6.37
N PRO A 196 -2.87 4.97 -5.03
CA PRO A 196 -1.78 4.53 -4.17
C PRO A 196 -1.80 3.01 -3.97
N ILE A 197 -0.65 2.36 -4.21
CA ILE A 197 -0.45 0.94 -3.96
C ILE A 197 0.67 0.75 -2.95
N LEU A 198 0.33 0.39 -1.71
CA LEU A 198 1.34 0.14 -0.67
C LEU A 198 2.18 -1.09 -1.02
N LEU A 199 3.47 -1.00 -0.74
CA LEU A 199 4.40 -2.11 -0.89
C LEU A 199 4.32 -3.03 0.34
N ALA A 200 4.35 -4.34 0.07
CA ALA A 200 4.56 -5.36 1.08
C ALA A 200 6.05 -5.45 1.46
N GLY A 201 6.35 -6.19 2.53
CA GLY A 201 7.71 -6.33 3.05
C GLY A 201 8.18 -5.15 3.89
N ALA A 202 9.29 -5.37 4.59
CA ALA A 202 9.90 -4.42 5.52
C ALA A 202 11.26 -3.90 5.03
N GLY A 203 11.60 -4.15 3.76
CA GLY A 203 12.91 -3.79 3.19
C GLY A 203 14.07 -4.53 3.86
N THR A 204 13.84 -5.73 4.39
CA THR A 204 14.90 -6.58 4.96
C THR A 204 15.32 -7.63 3.94
N PHE A 205 16.47 -8.30 4.14
CA PHE A 205 16.89 -9.38 3.25
C PHE A 205 15.85 -10.51 3.13
N ASN A 206 15.18 -10.85 4.24
CA ASN A 206 14.17 -11.93 4.27
C ASN A 206 12.79 -11.45 3.82
N HIS A 207 12.51 -10.16 3.93
CA HIS A 207 11.24 -9.54 3.54
C HIS A 207 11.55 -8.26 2.77
N PRO A 208 12.06 -8.37 1.54
CA PRO A 208 12.34 -7.22 0.70
C PRO A 208 11.04 -6.47 0.41
N TYR A 209 11.14 -5.19 0.04
CA TYR A 209 9.98 -4.48 -0.48
C TYR A 209 9.51 -5.19 -1.75
N LYS A 210 8.19 -5.41 -1.84
CA LYS A 210 7.59 -6.12 -2.97
C LYS A 210 6.20 -5.58 -3.27
N LEU A 211 5.91 -5.41 -4.55
CA LEU A 211 4.57 -5.24 -5.08
C LEU A 211 4.05 -6.62 -5.51
N ASP A 212 3.00 -7.14 -4.87
CA ASP A 212 2.43 -8.46 -5.18
C ASP A 212 1.46 -8.41 -6.38
N TYR A 213 1.93 -7.88 -7.50
CA TYR A 213 1.10 -7.60 -8.68
C TYR A 213 0.43 -8.84 -9.29
N GLU A 214 1.00 -10.03 -9.09
CA GLU A 214 0.42 -11.29 -9.57
C GLU A 214 -0.96 -11.56 -8.97
N ARG A 215 -1.19 -11.12 -7.73
CA ARG A 215 -2.42 -11.38 -6.96
C ARG A 215 -3.21 -10.12 -6.65
N ASP A 216 -2.58 -8.95 -6.79
CA ASP A 216 -3.22 -7.67 -6.54
C ASP A 216 -3.94 -7.14 -7.79
N ILE A 217 -5.24 -7.38 -7.84
CA ILE A 217 -6.10 -6.99 -8.97
C ILE A 217 -6.20 -5.48 -9.13
N TYR A 218 -6.16 -4.73 -8.02
CA TYR A 218 -6.10 -3.28 -8.10
C TYR A 218 -4.82 -2.88 -8.84
N ALA A 219 -3.67 -3.43 -8.49
CA ALA A 219 -2.44 -3.18 -9.25
C ALA A 219 -2.55 -3.58 -10.74
N LYS A 220 -3.17 -4.72 -11.05
CA LYS A 220 -3.40 -5.14 -12.44
C LYS A 220 -4.32 -4.20 -13.21
N SER A 221 -5.27 -3.54 -12.56
CA SER A 221 -6.21 -2.60 -13.19
C SER A 221 -5.54 -1.41 -13.88
N LEU A 222 -4.26 -1.15 -13.61
CA LEU A 222 -3.44 -0.22 -14.38
C LEU A 222 -3.42 -0.51 -15.88
N VAL A 223 -3.56 -1.79 -16.26
CA VAL A 223 -3.58 -2.17 -17.66
C VAL A 223 -4.74 -1.54 -18.42
N LEU A 224 -5.83 -1.25 -17.69
CA LEU A 224 -7.06 -0.66 -18.24
C LEU A 224 -6.91 0.83 -18.57
N ILE A 225 -5.79 1.48 -18.24
CA ILE A 225 -5.47 2.84 -18.72
C ILE A 225 -5.46 2.86 -20.26
N LYS A 226 -4.78 1.88 -20.86
CA LYS A 226 -4.75 1.63 -22.30
C LYS A 226 -4.37 0.17 -22.52
N PHE A 227 -5.39 -0.68 -22.59
CA PHE A 227 -5.24 -2.15 -22.62
C PHE A 227 -4.21 -2.62 -23.65
N ASP A 228 -4.41 -2.25 -24.92
CA ASP A 228 -3.55 -2.64 -26.05
C ASP A 228 -2.07 -2.33 -25.83
N PHE A 229 -1.77 -1.26 -25.08
CA PHE A 229 -0.41 -0.81 -24.84
C PHE A 229 0.20 -1.45 -23.58
N PHE A 230 -0.58 -1.53 -22.50
CA PHE A 230 -0.07 -1.95 -21.20
C PHE A 230 -0.08 -3.47 -20.99
N GLN A 231 -0.87 -4.23 -21.74
CA GLN A 231 -0.99 -5.69 -21.54
C GLN A 231 0.35 -6.41 -21.54
N ASP A 232 1.24 -6.07 -22.48
CA ASP A 232 2.56 -6.70 -22.59
C ASP A 232 3.62 -5.99 -21.73
N LYS A 233 3.45 -4.68 -21.52
CA LYS A 233 4.49 -3.83 -20.92
C LYS A 233 4.40 -3.75 -19.40
N LEU A 234 3.18 -3.76 -18.86
CA LEU A 234 2.95 -3.58 -17.43
C LEU A 234 3.56 -4.72 -16.60
N PRO A 235 3.39 -6.03 -16.93
CA PRO A 235 4.02 -7.10 -16.16
C PRO A 235 5.55 -6.96 -16.12
N ILE A 236 6.17 -6.62 -17.25
CA ILE A 236 7.63 -6.39 -17.36
C ILE A 236 8.05 -5.21 -16.49
N PHE A 237 7.28 -4.11 -16.53
CA PHE A 237 7.53 -2.95 -15.67
C PHE A 237 7.46 -3.34 -14.17
N LEU A 238 6.41 -4.04 -13.74
CA LEU A 238 6.21 -4.39 -12.32
C LEU A 238 7.27 -5.38 -11.82
N GLU A 239 7.70 -6.32 -12.65
CA GLU A 239 8.78 -7.25 -12.32
C GLU A 239 10.14 -6.54 -12.20
N ASN A 240 10.46 -5.66 -13.14
CA ASN A 240 11.67 -4.85 -13.09
C ASN A 240 11.65 -3.90 -11.89
N PHE A 241 10.49 -3.35 -11.54
CA PHE A 241 10.32 -2.53 -10.34
C PHE A 241 10.59 -3.34 -9.07
N ASN A 242 10.03 -4.54 -8.96
CA ASN A 242 10.32 -5.47 -7.85
C ASN A 242 11.82 -5.78 -7.74
N THR A 243 12.54 -5.87 -8.88
CA THR A 243 14.00 -6.06 -8.88
C THR A 243 14.76 -4.85 -8.31
N GLN A 244 14.28 -3.62 -8.54
CA GLN A 244 14.84 -2.43 -7.89
C GLN A 244 14.54 -2.43 -6.38
N LEU A 245 13.29 -2.74 -6.02
CA LEU A 245 12.84 -2.80 -4.63
C LEU A 245 13.57 -3.86 -3.79
N ALA A 246 13.92 -5.01 -4.37
CA ALA A 246 14.67 -6.07 -3.70
C ALA A 246 16.05 -5.60 -3.22
N LYS A 247 16.62 -4.57 -3.86
CA LYS A 247 17.89 -3.96 -3.44
C LYS A 247 17.67 -2.87 -2.40
N LEU A 248 16.50 -2.25 -2.33
CA LEU A 248 16.25 -1.14 -1.43
C LEU A 248 16.04 -1.61 0.01
N SER A 249 16.89 -1.13 0.92
CA SER A 249 16.78 -1.41 2.35
C SER A 249 17.29 -0.23 3.17
N PHE A 250 16.44 0.33 4.03
CA PHE A 250 16.82 1.44 4.92
C PHE A 250 17.70 0.99 6.10
N LEU A 251 17.90 -0.32 6.28
CA LEU A 251 18.78 -0.88 7.31
C LEU A 251 20.25 -0.95 6.89
N LYS A 252 20.58 -0.63 5.63
CA LYS A 252 21.96 -0.59 5.11
C LYS A 252 22.68 0.71 5.53
N LEU A 253 23.98 0.77 5.20
CA LEU A 253 24.78 1.99 5.28
C LEU A 253 24.14 3.11 4.47
N GLU A 254 24.17 4.34 5.00
CA GLU A 254 23.46 5.50 4.40
C GLU A 254 23.81 5.67 2.92
N THR A 255 25.09 5.66 2.57
CA THR A 255 25.57 5.77 1.19
C THR A 255 25.00 4.70 0.25
N GLN A 256 24.82 3.47 0.75
CA GLN A 256 24.23 2.39 -0.03
C GLN A 256 22.72 2.60 -0.21
N VAL A 257 22.00 3.02 0.84
CA VAL A 257 20.57 3.36 0.73
C VAL A 257 20.38 4.50 -0.26
N MET A 258 21.21 5.54 -0.20
CA MET A 258 21.18 6.67 -1.13
C MET A 258 21.31 6.23 -2.57
N ARG A 259 22.29 5.37 -2.84
CA ARG A 259 22.51 4.86 -4.18
C ARG A 259 21.34 3.99 -4.65
N ASP A 260 20.84 3.09 -3.81
CA ASP A 260 19.80 2.12 -4.18
C ASP A 260 18.45 2.83 -4.37
N LEU A 261 18.08 3.79 -3.51
CA LEU A 261 16.86 4.59 -3.66
C LEU A 261 16.97 5.59 -4.82
N SER A 262 18.11 6.26 -5.03
CA SER A 262 18.32 7.14 -6.20
C SER A 262 18.17 6.38 -7.52
N LYS A 263 18.75 5.17 -7.61
CA LYS A 263 18.57 4.27 -8.77
C LYS A 263 17.10 3.90 -8.99
N THR A 264 16.38 3.58 -7.91
CA THR A 264 14.95 3.23 -8.00
C THR A 264 14.11 4.41 -8.52
N VAL A 265 14.34 5.61 -8.00
CA VAL A 265 13.62 6.83 -8.39
C VAL A 265 13.92 7.21 -9.84
N ARG A 266 15.20 7.23 -10.24
CA ARG A 266 15.59 7.51 -11.64
C ARG A 266 15.02 6.47 -12.62
N TRP A 267 15.00 5.20 -12.22
CA TRP A 267 14.38 4.15 -13.03
C TRP A 267 12.88 4.40 -13.24
N LEU A 268 12.15 4.82 -12.19
CA LEU A 268 10.74 5.20 -12.31
C LEU A 268 10.55 6.41 -13.24
N GLU A 269 11.45 7.39 -13.22
CA GLU A 269 11.38 8.55 -14.13
C GLU A 269 11.61 8.17 -15.58
N SER A 270 12.58 7.30 -15.85
CA SER A 270 12.77 6.74 -17.20
C SER A 270 11.52 5.97 -17.65
N ALA A 271 10.89 5.20 -16.76
CA ALA A 271 9.65 4.50 -17.05
C ALA A 271 8.47 5.45 -17.28
N ASN A 272 8.39 6.56 -16.54
CA ASN A 272 7.38 7.60 -16.76
C ASN A 272 7.49 8.21 -18.15
N LEU A 273 8.71 8.59 -18.56
CA LEU A 273 8.97 9.14 -19.89
C LEU A 273 8.60 8.15 -21.00
N ALA A 274 8.97 6.88 -20.84
CA ALA A 274 8.79 5.85 -21.87
C ALA A 274 7.37 5.26 -21.93
N MET A 275 6.62 5.28 -20.81
CA MET A 275 5.41 4.45 -20.67
C MET A 275 4.18 5.21 -20.18
N PHE A 276 4.30 6.07 -19.16
CA PHE A 276 3.11 6.65 -18.51
C PHE A 276 2.76 8.07 -18.98
N ASN A 277 3.75 8.91 -19.26
CA ASN A 277 3.53 10.31 -19.61
C ASN A 277 2.69 10.48 -20.88
N HIS A 278 2.78 9.53 -21.82
CA HIS A 278 1.95 9.49 -23.04
C HIS A 278 0.44 9.41 -22.76
N PHE A 279 0.07 8.89 -21.59
CA PHE A 279 -1.32 8.75 -21.14
C PHE A 279 -1.68 9.74 -20.03
N ASN A 280 -0.92 10.84 -19.89
CA ASN A 280 -1.10 11.85 -18.85
C ASN A 280 -1.13 11.23 -17.43
N ILE A 281 -0.31 10.21 -17.20
CA ILE A 281 -0.13 9.56 -15.91
C ILE A 281 1.35 9.60 -15.54
N LYS A 282 1.64 9.73 -14.25
CA LYS A 282 2.98 9.62 -13.69
C LYS A 282 2.94 8.72 -12.48
N CYS A 283 3.90 7.81 -12.41
CA CYS A 283 4.12 6.87 -11.33
C CYS A 283 5.27 7.38 -10.43
N ILE A 284 5.01 7.52 -9.13
CA ILE A 284 5.97 8.07 -8.17
C ILE A 284 6.03 7.16 -6.95
N LEU A 285 7.24 6.94 -6.43
CA LEU A 285 7.42 6.26 -5.16
C LEU A 285 7.20 7.26 -4.02
N TYR A 286 6.31 6.95 -3.09
CA TYR A 286 6.09 7.75 -1.88
C TYR A 286 6.63 7.01 -0.67
N LEU A 287 7.20 7.76 0.26
CA LEU A 287 7.39 7.33 1.63
C LEU A 287 6.18 7.76 2.45
N VAL A 288 5.47 6.80 3.04
CA VAL A 288 4.28 7.04 3.86
C VAL A 288 4.64 6.75 5.31
N GLU A 289 4.49 7.74 6.18
CA GLU A 289 4.51 7.57 7.62
C GLU A 289 3.09 7.56 8.16
N ASN A 290 2.77 6.53 8.93
CA ASN A 290 1.58 6.49 9.76
C ASN A 290 1.99 6.49 11.23
N GLN A 291 1.53 7.48 11.99
CA GLN A 291 1.73 7.56 13.42
C GLN A 291 0.38 7.39 14.14
N TYR A 292 0.42 6.62 15.23
CA TYR A 292 -0.71 6.37 16.11
C TYR A 292 -0.36 6.84 17.50
N THR A 293 -1.13 7.80 17.99
CA THR A 293 -1.11 8.18 19.39
C THR A 293 -2.45 7.77 19.98
N GLU A 294 -2.41 6.83 20.93
CA GLU A 294 -3.55 6.56 21.79
C GLU A 294 -3.83 7.82 22.60
N VAL A 295 -5.03 8.36 22.41
CA VAL A 295 -5.64 9.43 23.19
C VAL A 295 -6.45 8.75 24.30
N GLU A 296 -6.82 9.49 25.33
CA GLU A 296 -7.63 9.00 26.44
C GLU A 296 -8.86 8.19 25.97
N MET A 297 -9.14 7.09 26.69
CA MET A 297 -10.28 6.19 26.46
C MET A 297 -10.27 5.41 25.13
N GLY A 298 -9.09 5.06 24.59
CA GLY A 298 -8.99 4.17 23.42
C GLY A 298 -9.31 4.83 22.08
N VAL A 299 -9.37 6.17 22.06
CA VAL A 299 -9.43 6.97 20.84
C VAL A 299 -8.03 7.06 20.26
N PHE A 300 -7.86 6.92 18.95
CA PHE A 300 -6.54 7.05 18.31
C PHE A 300 -6.51 8.30 17.45
N LYS A 301 -5.54 9.18 17.68
CA LYS A 301 -5.18 10.22 16.71
C LYS A 301 -4.22 9.59 15.70
N GLN A 302 -4.67 9.52 14.45
CA GLN A 302 -3.85 9.09 13.32
C GLN A 302 -3.24 10.33 12.68
N LYS A 303 -1.91 10.35 12.55
CA LYS A 303 -1.19 11.35 11.76
C LYS A 303 -0.56 10.64 10.58
N ARG A 304 -0.97 11.01 9.36
CA ARG A 304 -0.44 10.46 8.12
C ARG A 304 0.40 11.52 7.43
N ARG A 305 1.60 11.14 7.03
CA ARG A 305 2.48 11.97 6.20
C ARG A 305 2.89 11.15 5.00
N SER A 306 2.94 11.78 3.84
CA SER A 306 3.50 11.15 2.65
C SER A 306 4.59 12.04 2.06
N PHE A 307 5.59 11.46 1.43
CA PHE A 307 6.69 12.23 0.84
C PHE A 307 6.98 11.66 -0.55
N PRO A 308 6.76 12.43 -1.63
CA PRO A 308 7.08 11.98 -2.98
C PRO A 308 8.60 11.93 -3.17
N LEU A 309 9.10 10.78 -3.60
CA LEU A 309 10.51 10.56 -3.90
C LEU A 309 10.72 10.83 -5.40
N GLU A 310 11.04 12.07 -5.74
CA GLU A 310 11.35 12.50 -7.11
C GLU A 310 12.80 12.98 -7.21
N SER A 311 13.48 12.72 -8.33
CA SER A 311 14.91 13.05 -8.49
C SER A 311 15.15 14.54 -8.40
N ILE A 312 14.23 15.36 -8.93
CA ILE A 312 14.36 16.82 -8.93
C ILE A 312 14.54 17.39 -7.52
N PHE A 313 13.89 16.80 -6.50
CA PHE A 313 14.10 17.21 -5.11
C PHE A 313 15.46 16.79 -4.58
N PHE A 314 15.93 15.60 -4.94
CA PHE A 314 17.23 15.11 -4.51
C PHE A 314 18.41 15.80 -5.20
N GLU A 315 18.21 16.22 -6.45
CA GLU A 315 19.21 16.93 -7.24
C GLU A 315 19.29 18.41 -6.80
N ALA A 316 18.15 19.04 -6.54
CA ALA A 316 18.12 20.40 -6.00
C ALA A 316 18.60 20.47 -4.53
N PHE A 317 18.36 19.43 -3.73
CA PHE A 317 18.66 19.44 -2.29
C PHE A 317 19.32 18.12 -1.82
N PRO A 318 20.61 17.90 -2.11
CA PRO A 318 21.32 16.67 -1.71
C PRO A 318 21.30 16.38 -0.20
N GLU A 319 21.35 17.42 0.63
CA GLU A 319 21.27 17.28 2.10
C GLU A 319 19.90 16.76 2.58
N MET A 320 18.84 17.02 1.83
CA MET A 320 17.50 16.51 2.13
C MET A 320 17.50 14.99 2.11
N TYR A 321 18.31 14.39 1.23
CA TYR A 321 18.46 12.96 1.14
C TYR A 321 18.99 12.36 2.45
N VAL A 322 20.11 12.90 2.94
CA VAL A 322 20.73 12.42 4.19
C VAL A 322 19.77 12.60 5.36
N THR A 323 19.07 13.73 5.39
CA THR A 323 18.13 14.03 6.47
C THR A 323 16.92 13.10 6.44
N LEU A 324 16.37 12.82 5.24
CA LEU A 324 15.30 11.84 5.04
C LEU A 324 15.73 10.44 5.50
N LEU A 325 16.95 10.01 5.17
CA LEU A 325 17.44 8.70 5.60
C LEU A 325 17.60 8.62 7.11
N ARG A 326 18.17 9.64 7.74
CA ARG A 326 18.28 9.71 9.21
C ARG A 326 16.91 9.71 9.86
N TYR A 327 15.94 10.44 9.29
CA TYR A 327 14.56 10.45 9.75
C TYR A 327 13.94 9.05 9.69
N VAL A 328 14.00 8.40 8.54
CA VAL A 328 13.44 7.05 8.34
C VAL A 328 14.10 6.05 9.27
N LYS A 329 15.44 6.08 9.41
CA LYS A 329 16.17 5.21 10.35
C LYS A 329 15.73 5.46 11.80
N ALA A 330 15.66 6.72 12.22
CA ALA A 330 15.21 7.07 13.56
C ALA A 330 13.79 6.57 13.83
N LYS A 331 12.87 6.70 12.87
CA LYS A 331 11.49 6.20 13.01
C LYS A 331 11.43 4.68 13.07
N ILE A 332 12.15 3.98 12.19
CA ILE A 332 12.25 2.51 12.22
C ILE A 332 12.79 2.02 13.57
N MET A 333 13.82 2.66 14.11
CA MET A 333 14.45 2.29 15.39
C MET A 333 13.59 2.65 16.61
N SER A 334 12.90 3.79 16.57
CA SER A 334 12.08 4.27 17.69
C SER A 334 10.84 3.40 17.94
N HIS A 335 10.39 2.67 16.91
CA HIS A 335 9.13 1.97 16.92
C HIS A 335 7.93 2.82 17.37
N LYS A 336 7.92 4.12 17.01
CA LYS A 336 6.78 5.04 17.25
C LYS A 336 5.88 5.27 16.03
N SER A 337 6.38 5.04 14.81
CA SER A 337 5.60 5.16 13.59
C SER A 337 5.86 4.02 12.61
N GLU A 338 4.86 3.76 11.78
CA GLU A 338 4.96 2.85 10.64
C GLU A 338 5.46 3.63 9.43
N ILE A 339 6.57 3.19 8.85
CA ILE A 339 7.12 3.73 7.60
C ILE A 339 6.91 2.72 6.48
N ARG A 340 6.11 3.06 5.48
CA ARG A 340 5.89 2.24 4.28
C ARG A 340 6.31 2.99 3.03
N LEU A 341 6.52 2.21 1.98
CA LEU A 341 6.63 2.72 0.63
C LEU A 341 5.32 2.49 -0.11
N ALA A 342 4.97 3.40 -1.01
CA ALA A 342 3.79 3.31 -1.85
C ALA A 342 4.15 3.67 -3.29
N LEU A 343 3.71 2.85 -4.25
CA LEU A 343 3.74 3.22 -5.66
C LEU A 343 2.45 3.96 -6.00
N VAL A 344 2.54 5.23 -6.36
CA VAL A 344 1.36 6.09 -6.59
C VAL A 344 1.29 6.52 -8.04
N PHE A 345 0.19 6.19 -8.70
CA PHE A 345 -0.11 6.67 -10.04
C PHE A 345 -1.02 7.90 -9.94
N LYS A 346 -0.59 9.02 -10.49
CA LYS A 346 -1.36 10.28 -10.47
C LYS A 346 -1.42 10.91 -11.86
N ARG A 347 -2.35 11.85 -12.06
CA ARG A 347 -2.41 12.62 -13.31
C ARG A 347 -1.11 13.40 -13.50
N PHE A 348 -0.56 13.31 -14.70
CA PHE A 348 0.56 14.09 -15.14
C PHE A 348 0.07 15.24 -16.00
N ASP A 349 0.31 16.46 -15.54
CA ASP A 349 0.11 17.67 -16.32
C ASP A 349 1.46 18.39 -16.42
N LYS A 350 1.89 18.71 -17.65
CA LYS A 350 3.11 19.48 -17.90
C LYS A 350 3.07 20.83 -17.15
N LYS A 351 1.90 21.45 -16.98
CA LYS A 351 1.77 22.68 -16.20
C LYS A 351 2.10 22.46 -14.73
N LYS A 352 1.61 21.36 -14.13
CA LYS A 352 1.95 21.00 -12.75
C LYS A 352 3.46 20.75 -12.60
N PHE A 353 4.07 20.08 -13.57
CA PHE A 353 5.51 19.86 -13.60
C PHE A 353 6.30 21.18 -13.60
N VAL A 354 5.96 22.11 -14.49
CA VAL A 354 6.61 23.44 -14.55
C VAL A 354 6.43 24.22 -13.23
N LYS A 355 5.23 24.15 -12.62
CA LYS A 355 5.00 24.75 -11.29
C LYS A 355 5.90 24.14 -10.22
N THR A 356 6.08 22.81 -10.22
CA THR A 356 7.02 22.13 -9.31
C THR A 356 8.45 22.62 -9.52
N GLU A 357 8.92 22.75 -10.76
CA GLU A 357 10.26 23.27 -11.06
C GLU A 357 10.43 24.72 -10.57
N GLN A 358 9.44 25.58 -10.81
CA GLN A 358 9.44 26.97 -10.33
C GLN A 358 9.48 27.04 -8.80
N ARG A 359 8.71 26.18 -8.11
CA ARG A 359 8.73 26.09 -6.64
C ARG A 359 10.11 25.66 -6.15
N ILE A 360 10.70 24.64 -6.75
CA ILE A 360 12.05 24.17 -6.40
C ILE A 360 13.05 25.29 -6.62
N SER A 361 13.02 25.98 -7.76
CA SER A 361 13.90 27.14 -8.01
C SER A 361 13.73 28.23 -6.96
N LYS A 362 12.50 28.53 -6.54
CA LYS A 362 12.23 29.49 -5.44
C LYS A 362 12.80 28.99 -4.11
N MET A 363 12.59 27.72 -3.78
CA MET A 363 13.13 27.10 -2.57
C MET A 363 14.65 27.09 -2.56
N THR A 364 15.31 26.81 -3.69
CA THR A 364 16.77 26.87 -3.80
C THR A 364 17.30 28.27 -3.54
N LYS A 365 16.61 29.32 -4.04
CA LYS A 365 16.96 30.71 -3.75
C LYS A 365 16.83 31.04 -2.26
N THR A 366 15.73 30.62 -1.61
CA THR A 366 15.50 30.88 -0.18
C THR A 366 16.33 30.00 0.75
N ALA A 367 16.67 28.77 0.35
CA ALA A 367 17.46 27.83 1.14
C ALA A 367 18.93 28.30 1.32
N ILE A 368 19.41 29.15 0.42
CA ILE A 368 20.70 29.85 0.56
C ILE A 368 20.63 30.87 1.71
N GLU A 369 19.44 31.37 2.07
CA GLU A 369 19.25 32.41 3.08
C GLU A 369 18.87 31.86 4.46
N ILE A 370 18.14 30.74 4.54
CA ILE A 370 17.76 30.06 5.79
C ILE A 370 17.76 28.55 5.53
N SER A 371 18.19 27.75 6.52
CA SER A 371 18.02 26.29 6.50
C SER A 371 16.52 25.91 6.66
N ALA A 372 15.70 26.27 5.67
CA ALA A 372 14.26 26.07 5.61
C ALA A 372 13.87 24.60 5.81
N TYR A 373 14.79 23.68 5.45
CA TYR A 373 14.63 22.24 5.66
C TYR A 373 14.80 21.80 7.12
N LYS A 374 15.74 22.37 7.86
CA LYS A 374 15.83 22.10 9.31
C LYS A 374 14.60 22.63 10.03
N VAL A 375 14.12 23.82 9.63
CA VAL A 375 12.90 24.42 10.19
C VAL A 375 11.67 23.56 9.89
N ALA A 376 11.53 23.03 8.69
CA ALA A 376 10.39 22.18 8.33
C ALA A 376 10.38 20.82 9.02
N ILE A 377 11.56 20.18 9.09
CA ILE A 377 11.72 18.91 9.80
C ILE A 377 11.53 19.12 11.30
N ALA A 378 11.95 20.28 11.85
CA ALA A 378 11.72 20.66 13.25
C ALA A 378 10.27 21.08 13.53
N ARG A 379 9.59 21.74 12.58
CA ARG A 379 8.17 22.12 12.65
C ARG A 379 7.23 20.97 12.34
N GLU A 380 7.77 19.81 11.98
CA GLU A 380 6.95 18.63 11.69
C GLU A 380 5.96 18.83 10.52
N GLU A 381 6.22 19.84 9.67
CA GLU A 381 5.45 20.25 8.49
C GLU A 381 6.25 19.85 7.25
N SER A 382 5.65 19.19 6.26
CA SER A 382 6.40 18.99 4.99
C SER A 382 6.26 20.23 4.12
N VAL A 383 7.41 20.82 3.78
CA VAL A 383 7.54 21.97 2.85
C VAL A 383 7.17 21.61 1.42
N LEU A 384 6.79 20.36 1.16
CA LEU A 384 6.52 19.82 -0.17
C LEU A 384 5.08 19.32 -0.31
N PHE A 385 4.26 19.42 0.73
CA PHE A 385 2.83 19.29 0.56
C PHE A 385 2.33 20.52 -0.21
N ASP A 386 1.47 20.24 -1.19
CA ASP A 386 0.74 21.26 -1.91
C ASP A 386 -0.49 21.55 -1.05
N ASP A 387 -0.53 22.72 -0.39
CA ASP A 387 -1.76 23.16 0.30
C ASP A 387 -2.90 23.42 -0.70
N ASP A 388 -2.56 23.53 -1.99
CA ASP A 388 -3.44 23.75 -3.14
C ASP A 388 -3.79 22.48 -3.94
N ASP A 389 -3.15 21.32 -3.72
CA ASP A 389 -3.80 20.06 -4.13
C ASP A 389 -4.92 19.86 -3.11
N THR A 390 -6.17 20.04 -3.56
CA THR A 390 -7.41 19.85 -2.81
C THR A 390 -7.58 18.46 -2.15
N ASP A 391 -6.56 17.61 -2.22
CA ASP A 391 -6.41 16.34 -1.52
C ASP A 391 -5.87 16.59 -0.10
N LYS A 392 -6.49 17.51 0.65
CA LYS A 392 -6.28 17.63 2.10
C LYS A 392 -6.80 16.35 2.76
N GLU A 393 -5.94 15.36 2.93
CA GLU A 393 -6.08 14.42 4.04
C GLU A 393 -5.74 15.20 5.31
N ASP A 394 -6.71 16.01 5.78
CA ASP A 394 -6.63 16.74 7.04
C ASP A 394 -6.17 15.82 8.19
N GLU A 395 -5.57 16.38 9.24
CA GLU A 395 -5.44 15.69 10.54
C GLU A 395 -6.83 15.29 11.06
N LYS A 396 -7.34 14.13 10.62
CA LYS A 396 -8.64 13.64 11.04
C LYS A 396 -8.50 12.91 12.37
N ILE A 397 -8.98 13.57 13.41
CA ILE A 397 -9.23 12.93 14.71
C ILE A 397 -10.41 11.98 14.51
N THR A 398 -10.15 10.68 14.60
CA THR A 398 -11.20 9.67 14.53
C THR A 398 -11.86 9.57 15.89
N PHE A 399 -13.04 10.16 16.07
CA PHE A 399 -13.81 10.00 17.31
C PHE A 399 -14.48 8.61 17.33
N ALA A 400 -14.25 7.82 18.38
CA ALA A 400 -15.11 6.69 18.67
C ALA A 400 -16.45 7.23 19.18
N ASN A 401 -17.56 6.93 18.51
CA ASN A 401 -18.88 7.36 18.97
C ASN A 401 -19.14 6.76 20.36
N ARG A 402 -19.33 7.64 21.35
CA ARG A 402 -19.83 7.29 22.67
C ARG A 402 -21.27 6.78 22.53
N PRO A 403 -21.69 5.68 23.17
CA PRO A 403 -23.12 5.50 23.44
C PRO A 403 -23.59 6.66 24.33
N ALA A 404 -24.69 7.32 23.94
CA ALA A 404 -25.20 8.54 24.58
C ALA A 404 -25.67 8.37 26.04
N ASN A 405 -25.46 7.21 26.67
CA ASN A 405 -26.05 6.86 27.97
C ASN A 405 -25.05 6.80 29.14
N ALA A 406 -23.86 7.38 29.02
CA ALA A 406 -22.84 7.35 30.08
C ALA A 406 -22.61 8.69 30.82
N LEU A 407 -23.55 9.64 30.70
CA LEU A 407 -23.62 10.83 31.56
C LEU A 407 -25.03 10.89 32.16
N GLY A 408 -25.21 10.03 33.15
CA GLY A 408 -26.43 9.90 33.93
C GLY A 408 -26.11 9.19 35.23
N GLN A 409 -25.19 9.77 36.00
CA GLN A 409 -25.08 9.70 37.46
C GLN A 409 -23.99 10.66 37.94
#